data_AF-A0A9D5RZ60-F1
#
_entry.id   AF-A0A9D5RZ60-F1
#
_cell.length_a   1.000
_cell.length_b   1.000
_cell.length_c   1.000
_cell.angle_alpha   90.00
_cell.angle_beta   90.00
_cell.angle_gamma   90.00
#
_symmetry.space_group_name_H-M   'P 1'
#
loop_
_entity.id
_entity.type
_entity.pdbx_description
1 polymer ?
#
loop_
_entity_poly.entity_id
_entity_poly.type
_entity_poly.pdbx_seq_one_letter_code
_entity_poly.pdbx_strand_id
1 'polypeptide(L)' 'MRKWSLKRDKDGYVIVNKGGKKLSYDPQKGIRILEDDGFAFLDLNGNGRLDGFEDWRLGAREQYRLLCLNLL' A
#
# COMPACT_ATOMS: atom_id res chain seq x y z
N MET A 1 -3.66 7.58 -15.58
CA MET A 1 -3.62 8.91 -14.90
C MET A 1 -3.33 8.67 -13.44
N ARG A 2 -2.41 9.43 -12.84
CA ARG A 2 -2.06 9.27 -11.41
C ARG A 2 -3.22 9.74 -10.53
N LYS A 3 -3.63 8.89 -9.59
CA LYS A 3 -4.71 9.12 -8.61
C LYS A 3 -4.17 9.22 -7.18
N TRP A 4 -2.85 9.28 -6.98
CA TRP A 4 -2.25 9.40 -5.66
C TRP A 4 -1.17 10.49 -5.59
N SER A 5 -0.90 10.97 -4.37
CA SER A 5 0.17 11.93 -4.07
C SER A 5 0.87 11.57 -2.75
N LEU A 6 2.19 11.76 -2.68
CA LEU A 6 2.93 11.71 -1.42
C LEU A 6 2.90 13.09 -0.77
N LYS A 7 2.50 13.14 0.50
CA LYS A 7 2.52 14.35 1.33
C LYS A 7 3.42 14.13 2.53
N ARG A 8 4.04 15.20 3.02
CA ARG A 8 4.75 15.21 4.29
C ARG A 8 3.91 15.97 5.30
N ASP A 9 3.70 15.39 6.47
CA ASP A 9 3.09 16.07 7.61
C ASP A 9 4.10 16.15 8.78
N LYS A 10 3.61 16.48 9.97
CA LYS A 10 4.44 16.65 11.17
C LYS A 10 5.00 15.33 11.68
N ASP A 11 4.33 14.21 11.38
CA ASP A 11 4.54 12.90 11.96
C ASP A 11 5.16 11.91 10.96
N GLY A 12 5.22 12.26 9.67
CA GLY A 12 5.90 11.45 8.66
C GLY A 12 5.48 11.75 7.23
N TYR A 13 5.55 10.72 6.39
CA TYR A 13 5.03 10.78 5.02
C TYR A 13 3.71 10.02 4.94
N VAL A 14 2.78 10.56 4.14
CA VAL A 14 1.47 9.98 3.91
C VAL A 14 1.20 9.93 2.42
N ILE A 15 0.88 8.74 1.92
CA ILE A 15 0.36 8.52 0.58
C ILE A 15 -1.15 8.78 0.64
N VAL A 16 -1.64 9.66 -0.23
CA VAL A 16 -3.06 9.99 -0.34
C VAL A 16 -3.59 9.49 -1.68
N ASN A 17 -4.40 8.44 -1.66
CA ASN A 17 -5.15 7.95 -2.82
C ASN A 17 -6.47 8.72 -2.97
N LYS A 18 -6.75 9.26 -4.16
CA LYS A 18 -7.96 10.03 -4.47
C LYS A 18 -9.20 9.14 -4.36
N GLY A 19 -10.06 9.42 -3.39
CA GLY A 19 -11.26 8.60 -3.13
C GLY A 19 -10.94 7.23 -2.53
N GLY A 20 -9.71 7.00 -2.07
CA GLY A 20 -9.24 5.73 -1.54
C GLY A 20 -8.56 5.88 -0.18
N LYS A 21 -7.74 4.88 0.17
CA LYS A 21 -7.07 4.81 1.47
C LYS A 21 -5.86 5.74 1.56
N LYS A 22 -5.67 6.36 2.74
CA LYS A 22 -4.40 7.01 3.10
C LYS A 22 -3.46 5.97 3.71
N LEU A 23 -2.21 5.94 3.27
CA LEU A 23 -1.20 5.01 3.77
C LEU A 23 -0.08 5.79 4.44
N SER A 24 0.24 5.45 5.68
CA SER A 24 1.45 5.94 6.33
C SER A 24 2.67 5.33 5.65
N TYR A 25 3.63 6.17 5.32
CA TYR A 25 4.84 5.78 4.60
C TYR A 25 6.07 6.30 5.35
N ASP A 26 7.09 5.46 5.41
CA ASP A 26 8.39 5.82 5.96
C ASP A 26 9.48 5.43 4.95
N PRO A 27 10.13 6.40 4.29
CA PRO A 27 11.18 6.11 3.32
C PRO A 27 12.41 5.43 3.94
N GLN A 28 12.58 5.49 5.27
CA GLN A 28 13.71 4.84 5.95
C GLN A 28 13.51 3.34 6.13
N LYS A 29 12.28 2.82 6.00
CA LYS A 29 11.97 1.39 6.17
C LYS A 29 12.28 0.54 4.94
N GLY A 30 12.71 1.13 3.83
CA GLY A 30 12.98 0.40 2.59
C GLY A 30 11.74 -0.18 1.90
N ILE A 31 10.53 0.14 2.39
CA ILE A 31 9.27 -0.25 1.77
C ILE A 31 9.13 0.49 0.45
N ARG A 32 8.84 -0.24 -0.64
CA ARG A 32 8.61 0.35 -1.96
C ARG A 32 7.15 0.76 -2.12
N ILE A 33 6.93 1.80 -2.92
CA ILE A 33 5.60 2.19 -3.35
C ILE A 33 5.33 1.52 -4.70
N LEU A 34 4.27 0.73 -4.76
CA LEU A 34 3.76 0.13 -5.99
C LEU A 34 2.65 1.00 -6.56
N GLU A 35 2.44 0.93 -7.87
CA GLU A 35 1.36 1.65 -8.55
C GLU A 35 0.53 0.68 -9.40
N ASP A 36 -0.80 0.69 -9.22
CA ASP A 36 -1.76 -0.06 -10.02
C ASP A 36 -3.03 0.77 -10.24
N ASP A 37 -3.53 0.82 -11.49
CA ASP A 37 -4.64 1.70 -11.94
C ASP A 37 -4.52 3.17 -11.45
N GLY A 38 -3.27 3.65 -11.35
CA GLY A 38 -2.95 5.00 -10.88
C GLY A 38 -3.12 5.20 -9.37
N PHE A 39 -3.37 4.15 -8.57
CA PHE A 39 -3.37 4.16 -7.11
C PHE A 39 -2.05 3.62 -6.55
N ALA A 40 -1.68 4.05 -5.35
CA ALA A 40 -0.49 3.59 -4.66
C ALA A 40 -0.78 2.54 -3.59
N PHE A 41 0.17 1.60 -3.49
CA PHE A 41 0.23 0.50 -2.53
C PHE A 41 1.63 0.42 -1.93
N LEU A 42 1.78 -0.29 -0.81
CA LEU A 42 3.06 -0.54 -0.18
C LEU A 42 3.46 -2.00 -0.42
N ASP A 43 4.67 -2.20 -0.94
CA ASP A 43 5.32 -3.51 -1.07
C ASP A 43 5.83 -3.95 0.31
N LEU A 44 4.96 -4.61 1.07
CA LEU A 44 5.17 -4.97 2.47
C LEU A 44 6.10 -6.18 2.60
N ASN A 45 6.11 -7.09 1.63
CA ASN A 45 7.01 -8.25 1.62
C ASN A 45 8.28 -8.05 0.79
N GLY A 46 8.40 -6.95 0.02
CA GLY A 46 9.59 -6.61 -0.72
C GLY A 46 9.80 -7.42 -2.00
N ASN A 47 8.75 -8.03 -2.57
CA ASN A 47 8.86 -8.83 -3.79
C ASN A 47 8.66 -8.02 -5.08
N GLY A 48 8.21 -6.76 -4.97
CA GLY A 48 8.02 -5.86 -6.11
C GLY A 48 6.74 -6.11 -6.92
N ARG A 49 5.78 -6.85 -6.35
CA ARG A 49 4.48 -7.16 -6.93
C ARG A 49 3.39 -6.73 -5.96
N LEU A 50 2.24 -6.33 -6.50
CA LEU A 50 1.08 -6.03 -5.67
C LEU A 50 0.42 -7.36 -5.27
N ASP A 51 0.69 -7.82 -4.06
CA ASP A 51 0.02 -9.00 -3.52
C ASP A 51 -1.35 -8.63 -2.95
N GLY A 52 -2.31 -9.57 -2.99
CA GLY A 52 -3.68 -9.25 -2.61
C GLY A 52 -3.84 -8.84 -1.12
N PHE A 53 -2.95 -9.28 -0.21
CA PHE A 53 -2.97 -8.77 1.16
C PHE A 53 -2.52 -7.31 1.29
N GLU A 54 -1.77 -6.80 0.30
CA GLU A 54 -1.31 -5.41 0.20
C GLU A 54 -2.34 -4.52 -0.51
N ASP A 55 -3.22 -5.14 -1.31
CA ASP A 55 -4.30 -4.46 -2.00
C ASP A 55 -5.41 -4.03 -1.03
N TRP A 56 -5.31 -2.80 -0.57
CA TRP A 56 -6.30 -2.19 0.32
C TRP A 56 -7.69 -2.00 -0.29
N ARG A 57 -7.87 -2.21 -1.61
CA ARG A 57 -9.19 -2.20 -2.26
C ARG A 57 -9.97 -3.47 -1.91
N LEU A 58 -9.30 -4.54 -1.51
CA LEU A 58 -9.94 -5.73 -0.97
C LEU A 58 -10.48 -5.48 0.43
N GLY A 59 -11.58 -6.14 0.78
CA GLY A 59 -12.12 -6.11 2.13
C GLY A 59 -11.17 -6.75 3.14
N ALA A 60 -11.16 -6.28 4.38
CA ALA A 60 -10.24 -6.72 5.43
C ALA A 60 -10.22 -8.25 5.64
N ARG A 61 -11.37 -8.93 5.50
CA ARG A 61 -11.46 -10.40 5.59
C ARG A 61 -10.65 -11.09 4.50
N GLU A 62 -10.69 -10.58 3.27
CA GLU A 62 -9.96 -11.16 2.15
C GLU A 62 -8.46 -10.88 2.28
N GLN A 63 -8.09 -9.66 2.67
CA GLN A 63 -6.69 -9.33 2.97
C GLN A 63 -6.11 -10.26 4.03
N TYR A 64 -6.85 -10.53 5.11
CA TYR A 64 -6.44 -11.45 6.16
C TYR A 64 -6.30 -12.89 5.66
N ARG A 65 -7.26 -13.36 4.87
CA ARG A 65 -7.20 -14.69 4.25
C ARG A 65 -5.94 -14.85 3.40
N LEU A 66 -5.63 -13.87 2.55
CA LEU A 66 -4.46 -13.89 1.67
C LEU A 66 -3.15 -13.77 2.45
N LEU A 67 -3.13 -12.95 3.50
CA LEU A 67 -1.98 -12.85 4.40
C LEU A 67 -1.67 -14.21 5.05
N CYS A 68 -2.69 -14.92 5.55
CA CYS A 68 -2.52 -16.24 6.15
C CYS A 68 -2.05 -17.31 5.15
N LEU A 69 -2.48 -17.23 3.88
CA LEU A 69 -2.04 -18.18 2.85
C LEU A 69 -0.59 -17.95 2.39
N ASN A 70 -0.11 -16.72 2.45
CA ASN A 70 1.25 -16.35 2.07
C ASN A 70 2.31 -16.56 3.18
N LEU A 71 1.88 -17.01 4.37
CA LEU A 71 2.76 -17.34 5.50
C LEU A 71 3.02 -18.86 5.65
N LEU A 72 2.57 -19.66 4.66
CA LEU A 72 2.80 -21.10 4.54
C LEU A 72 3.70 -21.38 3.33
#